data_AF-A0AAE3VIH7-F1
#
_entry.id   AF-A0AAE3VIH7-F1
#
_cell.length_a   1.000
_cell.length_b   1.000
_cell.length_c   1.000
_cell.angle_alpha   90.00
_cell.angle_beta   90.00
_cell.angle_gamma   90.00
#
_symmetry.space_group_name_H-M   'P 1'
#
loop_
_entity.id
_entity.type
_entity.pdbx_description
1 polymer ?
#
loop_
_entity_poly.entity_id
_entity_poly.type
_entity_poly.pdbx_seq_one_letter_code
_entity_poly.pdbx_strand_id
1 'polypeptide(L)' 'MAMWRARVEENWVRTASVIAVIAEVNRDPKLRKKPFTAAEFNPFTRRVQKPPEIELHGEELDRVMTSIFNDNPAYRRRN' A
#
# COMPACT_ATOMS: atom_id res chain seq x y z
N MET A 1 22.85 -3.60 22.35
CA MET A 1 21.46 -3.12 22.14
C MET A 1 20.83 -3.53 20.79
N ALA A 2 21.56 -4.10 19.81
CA ALA A 2 20.97 -4.44 18.50
C ALA A 2 20.28 -5.82 18.44
N MET A 3 20.82 -6.84 19.13
CA MET A 3 20.30 -8.23 19.04
C MET A 3 18.87 -8.41 19.52
N TRP A 4 18.43 -7.65 20.54
CA TRP A 4 17.07 -7.80 21.08
C TRP A 4 16.01 -7.38 20.06
N ARG A 5 16.27 -6.31 19.28
CA ARG A 5 15.35 -5.85 18.23
C ARG A 5 15.23 -6.88 17.13
N ALA A 6 16.36 -7.41 16.66
CA ALA A 6 16.37 -8.44 15.62
C ALA A 6 15.57 -9.69 16.03
N ARG A 7 15.72 -10.13 17.30
CA ARG A 7 14.97 -11.28 17.80
C ARG A 7 13.48 -11.01 17.97
N VAL A 8 13.11 -9.81 18.40
CA VAL A 8 11.70 -9.40 18.47
C VAL A 8 11.08 -9.35 17.07
N GLU A 9 11.79 -8.78 16.10
CA GLU A 9 11.35 -8.72 14.70
C GLU A 9 11.17 -10.12 14.11
N GLU A 10 12.13 -11.03 14.32
CA GLU A 10 12.02 -12.43 13.90
C GLU A 10 10.80 -13.13 14.52
N ASN A 11 10.56 -12.93 15.82
CA ASN A 11 9.38 -13.49 16.48
C ASN A 11 8.09 -12.98 15.83
N TRP A 12 8.03 -11.69 15.49
CA TRP A 12 6.86 -11.11 14.82
C TRP A 12 6.66 -11.62 13.40
N VAL A 13 7.73 -11.94 12.66
CA VAL A 13 7.62 -12.61 11.34
C VAL A 13 6.91 -13.95 11.47
N ARG A 14 7.27 -14.75 12.47
CA ARG A 14 6.64 -16.06 12.73
C ARG A 14 5.19 -15.90 13.15
N THR A 15 4.92 -15.02 14.11
CA THR A 15 3.56 -14.74 14.59
C THR A 15 2.65 -14.25 13.47
N ALA A 16 3.11 -13.31 12.65
CA ALA A 16 2.33 -12.78 11.54
C ALA A 16 2.02 -13.84 10.48
N SER A 17 2.94 -14.80 10.26
CA SER A 17 2.70 -15.93 9.35
C SER A 17 1.58 -16.84 9.85
N VAL A 18 1.57 -17.16 11.15
CA VAL A 18 0.49 -17.96 11.77
C VAL A 18 -0.85 -17.24 11.70
N ILE A 19 -0.88 -15.95 12.02
CA ILE A 19 -2.11 -15.15 11.94
C ILE A 19 -2.65 -15.09 10.52
N ALA A 20 -1.79 -14.93 9.51
CA ALA A 20 -2.21 -14.92 8.11
C ALA A 20 -2.88 -16.22 7.70
N VAL A 21 -2.36 -17.37 8.14
CA VAL A 21 -2.97 -18.68 7.88
C VAL A 21 -4.34 -18.80 8.55
N ILE A 22 -4.45 -18.41 9.83
CA ILE A 22 -5.73 -18.45 10.55
C ILE A 22 -6.76 -17.53 9.87
N ALA A 23 -6.34 -16.33 9.46
CA ALA A 23 -7.21 -15.39 8.75
C ALA A 23 -7.66 -15.93 7.39
N GLU A 24 -6.77 -16.62 6.66
CA GLU A 24 -7.10 -17.22 5.36
C GLU A 24 -8.10 -18.37 5.50
N VAL A 25 -7.98 -19.21 6.53
CA VAL A 25 -8.97 -20.28 6.82
C VAL A 25 -10.36 -19.71 7.09
N ASN A 26 -10.43 -18.53 7.72
CA ASN A 26 -11.69 -17.84 8.01
C ASN A 26 -12.10 -16.85 6.91
N ARG A 27 -11.38 -16.79 5.78
CA ARG A 27 -11.67 -15.82 4.71
C ARG A 27 -12.92 -16.23 3.94
N ASP A 28 -13.84 -15.28 3.78
CA ASP A 28 -14.90 -15.37 2.76
C ASP A 28 -14.39 -14.81 1.41
N PRO A 29 -14.25 -15.65 0.36
CA PRO A 29 -13.79 -15.19 -0.95
C PRO A 29 -14.72 -14.20 -1.64
N LYS A 30 -16.01 -14.14 -1.25
CA LYS A 30 -16.99 -13.20 -1.82
C LYS A 30 -16.73 -11.78 -1.34
N LEU A 31 -16.37 -11.62 -0.06
CA LEU A 31 -16.10 -10.32 0.56
C LEU A 31 -14.69 -9.85 0.27
N ARG A 32 -13.70 -10.75 0.33
CA ARG A 32 -12.30 -10.42 0.10
C ARG A 32 -11.70 -11.36 -0.95
N LYS A 33 -11.46 -10.80 -2.14
CA LYS A 33 -10.87 -11.54 -3.27
C LYS A 33 -9.39 -11.89 -3.07
N LYS A 34 -8.64 -11.03 -2.37
CA LYS A 34 -7.19 -11.21 -2.14
C LYS A 34 -6.93 -12.04 -0.88
N PRO A 35 -6.01 -13.01 -0.92
CA PRO A 35 -5.63 -13.77 0.26
C PRO A 35 -4.99 -12.84 1.31
N PHE A 36 -4.99 -13.28 2.56
CA PHE A 36 -4.28 -12.60 3.63
C PHE A 36 -2.78 -12.90 3.56
N THR A 37 -1.95 -11.88 3.77
CA THR A 37 -0.49 -12.02 3.76
C THR A 37 0.11 -11.70 5.14
N ALA A 38 1.23 -12.33 5.49
CA ALA A 38 1.92 -12.05 6.76
C ALA A 38 2.33 -10.57 6.90
N ALA A 39 2.63 -9.92 5.78
CA ALA A 39 2.95 -8.49 5.71
C ALA A 39 1.83 -7.59 6.27
N GLU A 40 0.56 -8.02 6.20
CA GLU A 40 -0.57 -7.25 6.72
C GLU A 40 -0.62 -7.24 8.25
N PHE A 41 -0.07 -8.27 8.91
CA PHE A 41 -0.15 -8.44 10.37
C PHE A 41 1.16 -8.10 11.10
N ASN A 42 2.30 -8.08 10.39
CA ASN A 42 3.58 -7.74 11.01
C ASN A 42 3.74 -6.21 11.18
N PRO A 43 3.92 -5.70 12.42
CA PRO A 43 4.04 -4.27 12.70
C PRO A 43 5.32 -3.63 12.14
N PHE A 44 6.37 -4.43 11.89
CA PHE A 44 7.63 -3.94 11.34
C PHE A 44 7.61 -3.82 9.81
N THR A 45 6.59 -4.39 9.15
CA THR A 45 6.44 -4.24 7.70
C THR A 45 5.91 -2.84 7.38
N ARG A 46 6.73 -2.07 6.66
CA ARG A 46 6.32 -0.74 6.18
C ARG A 46 5.22 -0.90 5.14
N ARG A 47 3.97 -0.60 5.52
CA ARG A 47 2.84 -0.58 4.59
C ARG A 47 3.08 0.54 3.57
N VAL A 48 3.11 0.21 2.28
CA VAL A 48 2.98 1.21 1.22
C VAL A 48 1.57 1.77 1.37
N GLN A 49 1.45 2.97 1.92
CA GLN A 49 0.16 3.64 1.99
C GLN A 49 -0.29 3.85 0.54
N LYS A 50 -1.46 3.33 0.17
CA LYS A 50 -2.10 3.71 -1.10
C LYS A 50 -2.17 5.23 -1.06
N PRO A 51 -1.70 5.96 -2.09
CA PRO A 51 -1.94 7.40 -2.14
C PRO A 51 -3.44 7.63 -1.96
N PRO A 52 -3.84 8.67 -1.20
CA PRO A 52 -5.24 8.95 -0.96
C PRO A 52 -5.98 8.99 -2.31
N GLU A 53 -7.15 8.38 -2.35
CA GLU A 53 -8.01 8.43 -3.52
C GLU A 53 -8.59 9.84 -3.58
N ILE A 54 -8.03 10.67 -4.45
CA ILE A 54 -8.47 12.05 -4.64
C ILE A 54 -9.63 11.99 -5.63
N GLU A 55 -10.87 12.11 -5.14
CA GLU A 55 -12.03 12.36 -5.98
C GLU A 55 -11.97 13.82 -6.45
N LEU A 56 -11.43 14.03 -7.65
CA LEU A 56 -11.42 15.35 -8.29
C LEU A 56 -12.72 15.53 -9.08
N HIS A 57 -13.37 16.67 -8.91
CA HIS A 57 -14.53 17.04 -9.72
C HIS A 57 -14.08 17.35 -11.17
N GLY A 58 -14.97 17.24 -12.16
CA GLY A 58 -14.62 17.32 -13.59
C GLY A 58 -13.81 18.56 -13.96
N GLU A 59 -14.13 19.72 -13.38
CA GLU A 59 -13.38 20.96 -13.62
C GLU A 59 -12.00 20.98 -12.96
N GLU A 60 -11.83 20.29 -11.83
CA GLU A 60 -10.55 20.20 -11.11
C GLU A 60 -9.61 19.22 -11.80
N LEU A 61 -10.13 18.13 -12.35
CA LEU A 61 -9.39 17.23 -13.24
C LEU A 61 -8.82 18.00 -14.43
N ASP A 62 -9.64 18.81 -15.09
CA ASP A 62 -9.21 19.56 -16.28
C ASP A 62 -8.08 20.56 -15.95
N ARG A 63 -8.17 21.24 -14.80
CA ARG A 63 -7.12 22.16 -14.33
C ARG A 63 -5.83 21.43 -13.97
N VAL A 64 -5.93 20.32 -13.23
CA VAL A 64 -4.77 19.52 -12.84
C VAL A 64 -4.10 18.94 -14.09
N MET A 65 -4.87 18.38 -15.01
CA MET A 65 -4.34 17.83 -16.26
C MET A 65 -3.69 18.94 -17.10
N THR A 66 -4.34 20.09 -17.28
CA THR A 66 -3.77 21.24 -17.98
C THR A 66 -2.43 21.67 -17.36
N SER A 67 -2.34 21.79 -16.03
CA SER A 67 -1.08 22.16 -15.37
C SER A 67 0.02 21.10 -15.50
N ILE A 68 -0.32 19.80 -15.45
CA ILE A 68 0.65 18.70 -15.58
C ILE A 68 1.21 18.64 -17.01
N PHE A 69 0.38 18.87 -18.02
CA PHE A 69 0.77 18.68 -19.42
C PHE A 69 1.27 19.97 -20.10
N ASN A 70 0.73 21.16 -19.78
CA ASN A 70 1.09 22.41 -20.44
C ASN A 70 2.18 23.20 -19.71
N ASP A 71 2.20 23.18 -18.37
CA ASP A 71 3.15 23.99 -17.58
C ASP A 71 4.41 23.20 -17.18
N ASN A 72 4.42 21.88 -17.37
CA ASN A 72 5.58 21.05 -17.07
C ASN A 72 6.59 21.06 -18.24
N PRO A 73 7.80 21.63 -18.07
CA PRO A 73 8.80 21.70 -19.13
C PRO A 73 9.29 20.31 -19.60
N ALA A 74 9.05 19.24 -18.83
CA ALA A 74 9.40 17.87 -19.23
C ALA A 74 8.52 17.33 -20.36
N TYR A 75 7.26 17.78 -20.47
CA TYR A 75 6.30 17.36 -21.51
C TYR A 75 6.17 18.36 -22.65
N ARG A 76 6.79 19.54 -22.53
CA ARG A 76 6.88 20.57 -23.57
C ARG A 76 7.83 20.16 -24.70
N ARG A 77 7.53 19.07 -25.42
CA ARG A 77 8.27 18.70 -26.64
C ARG A 77 7.51 19.12 -27.89
N ARG A 78 8.10 20.14 -28.53
CA ARG A 78 8.21 20.37 -29.99
C ARG A 78 6.90 20.27 -30.79
N ASN A 79 6.24 21.41 -30.95
CA ASN A 79 5.74 21.80 -32.27
C ASN A 79 6.84 22.60 -32.98
#